data_AF-A0A3Q2YXX0-F1
#
_entry.id   AF-A0A3Q2YXX0-F1
#
_cell.length_a   1.000
_cell.length_b   1.000
_cell.length_c   1.000
_cell.angle_alpha   90.00
_cell.angle_beta   90.00
_cell.angle_gamma   90.00
#
_symmetry.space_group_name_H-M   'P 1'
#
loop_
_entity.id
_entity.type
_entity.pdbx_description
1 polymer ?
#
loop_
_entity_poly.entity_id
_entity_poly.type
_entity_poly.pdbx_seq_one_letter_code
_entity_poly.pdbx_strand_id
1 'polypeptide(L)'
;MVVSSSATAWWRVIFFILFLFQRTLLKTTKHVWRIHTLVKIYLYNQTFRKYCATSVPQRSVLPLRSEVMASASEENTTPTEGELTETFASSKREDRLRKFRELHFKRNEARKLNHQEVVEEDKRLKLPSNWEAKKARLEWELNEDEKKKECAARGEDYHRVKLLDITADDAARWERKKKKKNPDTGFAGYAEAQFRQYQRLTKQIRPDMQNYEKQREECGEDFHPTSNSLIHGTHVPSQEGIDRMVEDVEKQIEKRAKYSRRRAYNDDADIDYINERNAKFNKKAERFYGKYTAEIKQNLERGTAV
;
A
#
# COMPACT_ATOMS: atom_id res chain seq x y z
N MET A 1 0.66 -42.30 -41.70
CA MET A 1 0.15 -40.91 -41.53
C MET A 1 1.09 -40.17 -40.58
N VAL A 2 2.09 -39.45 -41.10
CA VAL A 2 3.03 -38.64 -40.29
C VAL A 2 3.09 -37.25 -40.90
N VAL A 3 2.06 -36.43 -40.64
CA VAL A 3 2.05 -35.00 -40.98
C VAL A 3 1.23 -34.28 -39.91
N SER A 4 1.83 -33.88 -38.78
CA SER A 4 1.29 -32.80 -37.92
C SER A 4 2.19 -32.40 -36.74
N SER A 5 3.51 -32.25 -36.93
CA SER A 5 4.40 -31.78 -35.84
C SER A 5 5.10 -30.44 -36.15
N SER A 6 5.17 -30.03 -37.43
CA SER A 6 5.80 -28.78 -37.84
C SER A 6 4.89 -27.55 -37.65
N ALA A 7 3.58 -27.69 -37.81
CA ALA A 7 2.64 -26.57 -37.72
C ALA A 7 2.55 -25.97 -36.30
N THR A 8 2.61 -26.78 -35.26
CA THR A 8 2.53 -26.32 -33.86
C THR A 8 3.80 -25.59 -33.40
N ALA A 9 4.96 -25.94 -33.95
CA ALA A 9 6.23 -25.28 -33.68
C ALA A 9 6.27 -23.86 -34.28
N TRP A 10 5.78 -23.69 -35.51
CA TRP A 10 5.71 -22.38 -36.17
C TRP A 10 4.74 -21.42 -35.48
N TRP A 11 3.59 -21.91 -35.02
CA TRP A 11 2.65 -21.11 -34.24
C TRP A 11 3.23 -20.61 -32.91
N ARG A 12 4.05 -21.43 -32.23
CA ARG A 12 4.75 -21.02 -31.00
C ARG A 12 5.79 -19.93 -31.24
N VAL A 13 6.53 -20.00 -32.34
CA VAL A 13 7.51 -18.96 -32.72
C VAL A 13 6.80 -17.65 -33.07
N ILE A 14 5.71 -17.71 -33.84
CA ILE A 14 4.90 -16.53 -34.20
C ILE A 14 4.29 -15.87 -32.95
N PHE A 15 3.73 -16.66 -32.02
CA PHE A 15 3.20 -16.13 -30.76
C PHE A 15 4.28 -15.48 -29.90
N PHE A 16 5.49 -16.04 -29.87
CA PHE A 16 6.61 -15.48 -29.12
C PHE A 16 7.11 -14.16 -29.72
N ILE A 17 7.17 -14.06 -31.06
CA ILE A 17 7.52 -12.82 -31.76
C ILE A 17 6.44 -11.75 -31.53
N LEU A 18 5.16 -12.10 -31.65
CA LEU A 18 4.05 -11.19 -31.33
C LEU A 18 4.08 -10.74 -29.87
N PHE A 19 4.37 -11.63 -28.92
CA PHE A 19 4.50 -11.29 -27.51
C PHE A 19 5.68 -10.34 -27.24
N LEU A 20 6.82 -10.55 -27.89
CA LEU A 20 7.96 -9.64 -27.80
C LEU A 20 7.64 -8.27 -28.42
N PHE A 21 6.95 -8.23 -29.56
CA PHE A 21 6.50 -7.01 -30.22
C PHE A 21 5.48 -6.23 -29.38
N GLN A 22 4.53 -6.93 -28.74
CA GLN A 22 3.58 -6.32 -27.81
C GLN A 22 4.31 -5.77 -26.59
N ARG A 23 5.31 -6.48 -26.07
CA ARG A 23 6.10 -6.05 -24.90
C ARG A 23 7.02 -4.86 -25.21
N THR A 24 7.55 -4.74 -26.43
CA THR A 24 8.30 -3.55 -26.87
C THR A 24 7.36 -2.36 -27.08
N LEU A 25 6.19 -2.53 -27.69
CA LEU A 25 5.15 -1.49 -27.78
C LEU A 25 4.65 -1.01 -26.40
N LEU A 26 4.51 -1.92 -25.43
CA LEU A 26 4.16 -1.56 -24.04
C LEU A 26 5.30 -0.82 -23.32
N LYS A 27 6.57 -1.01 -23.71
CA LYS A 27 7.70 -0.27 -23.14
C LYS A 27 7.81 1.14 -23.73
N THR A 28 7.61 1.28 -25.04
CA THR A 28 7.64 2.60 -25.72
C THR A 28 6.47 3.47 -25.25
N THR A 29 5.26 2.91 -25.14
CA THR A 29 4.09 3.63 -24.59
C THR A 29 4.29 4.04 -23.13
N LYS A 30 4.91 3.22 -22.29
CA LYS A 30 5.29 3.60 -20.90
C LYS A 30 6.33 4.71 -20.84
N HIS A 31 7.29 4.74 -21.77
CA HIS A 31 8.27 5.83 -21.88
C HIS A 31 7.61 7.13 -22.34
N VAL A 32 6.76 7.07 -23.36
CA VAL A 32 5.98 8.23 -23.82
C VAL A 32 5.07 8.75 -22.72
N TRP A 33 4.43 7.87 -21.95
CA TRP A 33 3.62 8.27 -20.80
C TRP A 33 4.47 8.96 -19.73
N ARG A 34 5.62 8.38 -19.35
CA ARG A 34 6.58 9.01 -18.40
C ARG A 34 7.06 10.38 -18.85
N ILE A 35 7.42 10.53 -20.12
CA ILE A 35 7.86 11.82 -20.68
C ILE A 35 6.71 12.83 -20.62
N HIS A 36 5.50 12.43 -20.99
CA HIS A 36 4.32 13.28 -20.92
C HIS A 36 3.98 13.67 -19.46
N THR A 37 4.14 12.78 -18.48
CA THR A 37 3.96 13.11 -17.06
C THR A 37 5.00 14.11 -16.57
N LEU A 38 6.27 13.94 -16.98
CA LEU A 38 7.35 14.87 -16.63
C LEU A 38 7.14 16.25 -17.26
N VAL A 39 6.69 16.31 -18.51
CA VAL A 39 6.33 17.57 -19.19
C VAL A 39 5.16 18.27 -18.49
N LYS A 40 4.14 17.52 -18.05
CA LYS A 40 3.04 18.09 -17.25
C LYS A 40 3.50 18.63 -15.90
N ILE A 41 4.39 17.92 -15.20
CA ILE A 41 4.98 18.38 -13.93
C ILE A 41 5.82 19.65 -14.13
N TYR A 42 6.59 19.72 -15.22
CA TYR A 42 7.41 20.88 -15.55
C TYR A 42 6.54 22.11 -15.88
N LEU A 43 5.49 21.94 -16.69
CA LEU A 43 4.54 23.01 -17.02
C LEU A 43 3.75 23.48 -15.79
N TYR A 44 3.36 22.56 -14.90
CA TYR A 44 2.68 22.91 -13.63
C TYR A 44 3.58 23.70 -12.68
N ASN A 45 4.86 23.34 -12.58
CA ASN A 45 5.82 24.11 -11.78
C ASN A 45 6.11 25.50 -12.38
N GLN A 46 6.11 25.65 -13.70
CA GLN A 46 6.23 26.97 -14.35
C GLN A 46 5.02 27.88 -14.06
N THR A 47 3.80 27.35 -14.10
CA THR A 47 2.60 28.14 -13.78
C THR A 47 2.51 28.46 -12.29
N PHE A 48 2.91 27.55 -11.41
CA PHE A 48 2.98 27.78 -9.97
C PHE A 48 3.99 28.87 -9.59
N ARG A 49 5.16 28.90 -10.23
CA ARG A 49 6.19 29.93 -10.00
C ARG A 49 5.74 31.33 -10.45
N LYS A 50 4.90 31.43 -11.49
CA LYS A 50 4.29 32.69 -11.93
C LYS A 50 3.16 33.17 -11.00
N TYR A 51 2.37 32.26 -10.44
CA TYR A 51 1.30 32.59 -9.49
C TYR A 51 1.81 33.04 -8.11
N CYS A 52 2.94 32.52 -7.65
CA CYS A 52 3.52 32.91 -6.36
C CYS A 52 4.23 34.29 -6.40
N ALA A 53 4.58 34.80 -7.59
CA ALA A 53 5.24 36.09 -7.75
C ALA A 53 4.28 37.30 -7.72
N THR A 54 2.96 37.08 -7.81
CA THR A 54 1.95 38.15 -7.92
C THR A 54 1.03 38.30 -6.70
N SER A 55 1.26 37.55 -5.62
CA SER A 55 0.41 37.59 -4.42
C SER A 55 1.23 37.80 -3.13
N VAL A 56 1.78 39.00 -2.97
CA VAL A 56 2.19 39.52 -1.65
C VAL A 56 1.23 40.66 -1.28
N PRO A 57 0.18 40.41 -0.48
CA PRO A 57 -0.55 41.50 0.16
C PRO A 57 0.18 41.90 1.44
N GLN A 58 0.62 43.16 1.50
CA GLN A 58 1.09 43.77 2.74
C GLN A 58 -0.02 43.78 3.80
N ARG A 59 0.35 43.36 4.99
CA ARG A 59 -0.47 43.25 6.19
C ARG A 59 -0.66 44.67 6.76
N SER A 60 -1.79 45.32 6.48
CA SER A 60 -2.17 46.58 7.14
C SER A 60 -2.97 46.31 8.41
N VAL A 61 -2.48 46.89 9.49
CA VAL A 61 -3.01 46.82 10.85
C VAL A 61 -4.12 47.88 10.97
N LEU A 62 -5.32 47.50 11.44
CA LEU A 62 -6.38 48.46 11.79
C LEU A 62 -6.47 48.60 13.32
N PRO A 63 -6.50 49.82 13.89
CA PRO A 63 -6.77 50.03 15.30
C PRO A 63 -8.28 50.20 15.56
N LEU A 64 -8.68 49.78 16.76
CA LEU A 64 -9.98 50.08 17.35
C LEU A 64 -10.18 51.61 17.47
N ARG A 65 -11.38 52.08 17.12
CA ARG A 65 -11.89 53.37 17.59
C ARG A 65 -13.34 53.23 18.04
N SER A 66 -13.51 53.43 19.34
CA SER A 66 -14.76 53.71 20.04
C SER A 66 -15.37 55.02 19.55
N GLU A 67 -16.69 55.11 19.47
CA GLU A 67 -17.45 56.31 19.82
C GLU A 67 -18.91 55.92 20.10
N VAL A 68 -19.51 56.68 20.99
CA VAL A 68 -20.62 56.38 21.89
C VAL A 68 -21.73 57.39 21.59
N MET A 69 -22.99 56.91 21.54
CA MET A 69 -24.28 57.58 21.81
C MET A 69 -24.73 58.75 20.92
N ALA A 70 -26.00 58.69 20.49
CA ALA A 70 -27.01 59.68 20.91
C ALA A 70 -28.43 59.20 20.51
N SER A 71 -29.32 59.27 21.49
CA SER A 71 -30.77 59.12 21.45
C SER A 71 -31.42 60.51 21.50
N ALA A 72 -32.76 60.57 21.30
CA ALA A 72 -33.68 61.72 21.30
C ALA A 72 -33.89 62.34 19.90
N SER A 73 -35.09 62.69 19.45
CA SER A 73 -36.43 62.76 20.06
C SER A 73 -37.46 62.92 18.91
N GLU A 74 -38.71 62.54 19.19
CA GLU A 74 -39.89 62.85 18.37
C GLU A 74 -40.08 64.37 18.23
N GLU A 75 -40.53 64.83 17.05
CA GLU A 75 -41.50 65.92 16.95
C GLU A 75 -42.45 65.70 15.76
N ASN A 76 -43.75 65.80 16.07
CA ASN A 76 -44.87 65.86 15.16
C ASN A 76 -44.94 67.24 14.48
N THR A 77 -45.19 67.27 13.17
CA THR A 77 -45.97 68.36 12.55
C THR A 77 -46.74 67.84 11.33
N THR A 78 -48.08 67.78 11.45
CA THR A 78 -49.01 67.70 10.32
C THR A 78 -49.13 69.07 9.64
N PRO A 79 -49.28 69.13 8.31
CA PRO A 79 -50.49 69.77 7.79
C PRO A 79 -51.10 69.15 6.51
N THR A 80 -52.44 69.22 6.49
CA THR A 80 -53.35 69.54 5.38
C THR A 80 -53.43 68.62 4.14
N GLU A 81 -54.65 68.09 3.96
CA GLU A 81 -55.09 66.98 3.10
C GLU A 81 -55.02 67.18 1.58
N GLY A 82 -54.27 68.17 1.09
CA GLY A 82 -53.96 68.36 -0.34
C GLY A 82 -52.58 67.87 -0.77
N GLU A 83 -51.58 67.88 0.13
CA GLU A 83 -50.18 67.49 -0.13
C GLU A 83 -49.81 66.10 0.44
N LEU A 84 -50.66 65.55 1.31
CA LEU A 84 -50.47 64.23 1.94
C LEU A 84 -50.47 63.08 0.93
N THR A 85 -51.05 63.28 -0.25
CA THR A 85 -51.00 62.29 -1.33
C THR A 85 -49.63 62.26 -2.01
N GLU A 86 -48.93 63.40 -2.15
CA GLU A 86 -47.59 63.49 -2.74
C GLU A 86 -46.47 63.10 -1.77
N THR A 87 -46.56 63.46 -0.49
CA THR A 87 -45.56 63.10 0.54
C THR A 87 -45.63 61.63 0.95
N PHE A 88 -46.83 61.04 1.09
CA PHE A 88 -46.96 59.58 1.22
C PHE A 88 -46.50 58.85 -0.04
N ALA A 89 -46.72 59.41 -1.23
CA ALA A 89 -46.21 58.83 -2.46
C ALA A 89 -44.68 58.91 -2.56
N SER A 90 -44.06 59.99 -2.05
CA SER A 90 -42.61 60.18 -1.94
C SER A 90 -41.98 59.24 -0.90
N SER A 91 -42.53 59.13 0.30
CA SER A 91 -42.10 58.17 1.32
C SER A 91 -42.24 56.72 0.83
N LYS A 92 -43.37 56.36 0.20
CA LYS A 92 -43.54 55.05 -0.46
C LYS A 92 -42.53 54.84 -1.59
N ARG A 93 -42.07 55.88 -2.28
CA ARG A 93 -41.03 55.81 -3.31
C ARG A 93 -39.64 55.57 -2.69
N GLU A 94 -39.33 56.22 -1.58
CA GLU A 94 -38.09 56.01 -0.83
C GLU A 94 -38.00 54.62 -0.21
N ASP A 95 -39.11 54.10 0.34
CA ASP A 95 -39.21 52.72 0.84
C ASP A 95 -39.05 51.69 -0.30
N ARG A 96 -39.65 51.96 -1.46
CA ARG A 96 -39.42 51.16 -2.68
C ARG A 96 -37.94 51.17 -3.10
N LEU A 97 -37.26 52.33 -3.01
CA LEU A 97 -35.83 52.45 -3.33
C LEU A 97 -34.93 51.78 -2.28
N ARG A 98 -35.29 51.83 -0.99
CA ARG A 98 -34.59 51.11 0.09
C ARG A 98 -34.73 49.61 -0.09
N LYS A 99 -35.95 49.12 -0.35
CA LYS A 99 -36.23 47.71 -0.67
C LYS A 99 -35.49 47.27 -1.93
N PHE A 100 -35.40 48.13 -2.96
CA PHE A 100 -34.63 47.86 -4.17
C PHE A 100 -33.12 47.74 -3.90
N ARG A 101 -32.55 48.62 -3.08
CA ARG A 101 -31.14 48.52 -2.63
C ARG A 101 -30.89 47.24 -1.84
N GLU A 102 -31.78 46.90 -0.91
CA GLU A 102 -31.69 45.66 -0.14
C GLU A 102 -31.77 44.42 -1.06
N LEU A 103 -32.67 44.41 -2.04
CA LEU A 103 -32.75 43.36 -3.05
C LEU A 103 -31.47 43.29 -3.90
N HIS A 104 -30.85 44.42 -4.23
CA HIS A 104 -29.55 44.44 -4.89
C HIS A 104 -28.44 43.87 -4.02
N PHE A 105 -28.39 44.19 -2.73
CA PHE A 105 -27.43 43.60 -1.79
C PHE A 105 -27.63 42.10 -1.66
N LYS A 106 -28.86 41.63 -1.44
CA LYS A 106 -29.19 40.20 -1.40
C LYS A 106 -28.84 39.48 -2.71
N ARG A 107 -29.07 40.12 -3.86
CA ARG A 107 -28.64 39.60 -5.17
C ARG A 107 -27.11 39.52 -5.28
N ASN A 108 -26.39 40.48 -4.73
CA ASN A 108 -24.92 40.49 -4.75
C ASN A 108 -24.35 39.42 -3.81
N GLU A 109 -24.93 39.27 -2.63
CA GLU A 109 -24.60 38.22 -1.67
C GLU A 109 -24.86 36.83 -2.26
N ALA A 110 -26.05 36.61 -2.83
CA ALA A 110 -26.38 35.35 -3.50
C ALA A 110 -25.40 35.05 -4.65
N ARG A 111 -25.04 36.04 -5.47
CA ARG A 111 -24.03 35.86 -6.53
C ARG A 111 -22.66 35.46 -5.97
N LYS A 112 -22.24 36.06 -4.85
CA LYS A 112 -20.95 35.78 -4.21
C LYS A 112 -20.92 34.38 -3.59
N LEU A 113 -21.98 34.00 -2.87
CA LEU A 113 -22.11 32.68 -2.25
C LEU A 113 -22.15 31.58 -3.32
N ASN A 114 -22.97 31.74 -4.36
CA ASN A 114 -23.00 30.79 -5.47
C ASN A 114 -21.63 30.65 -6.15
N HIS A 115 -20.90 31.75 -6.33
CA HIS A 115 -19.56 31.69 -6.89
C HIS A 115 -18.57 30.98 -5.97
N GLN A 116 -18.63 31.23 -4.66
CA GLN A 116 -17.80 30.56 -3.66
C GLN A 116 -18.06 29.06 -3.65
N GLU A 117 -19.33 28.63 -3.65
CA GLU A 117 -19.72 27.22 -3.69
C GLU A 117 -19.24 26.54 -4.97
N VAL A 118 -19.44 27.17 -6.15
CA VAL A 118 -18.93 26.63 -7.43
C VAL A 118 -17.41 26.46 -7.41
N VAL A 119 -16.68 27.41 -6.83
CA VAL A 119 -15.22 27.35 -6.70
C VAL A 119 -14.78 26.27 -5.69
N GLU A 120 -15.52 26.07 -4.61
CA GLU A 120 -15.23 25.02 -3.62
C GLU A 120 -15.51 23.62 -4.16
N GLU A 121 -16.59 23.45 -4.92
CA GLU A 121 -16.89 22.21 -5.64
C GLU A 121 -15.84 21.90 -6.71
N ASP A 122 -15.41 22.90 -7.50
CA ASP A 122 -14.32 22.74 -8.46
C ASP A 122 -12.98 22.40 -7.77
N LYS A 123 -12.70 22.97 -6.59
CA LYS A 123 -11.55 22.57 -5.76
C LYS A 123 -11.67 21.12 -5.32
N ARG A 124 -12.83 20.69 -4.79
CA ARG A 124 -13.08 19.30 -4.38
C ARG A 124 -12.89 18.32 -5.54
N LEU A 125 -13.38 18.67 -6.74
CA LEU A 125 -13.22 17.88 -7.95
C LEU A 125 -11.76 17.81 -8.44
N LYS A 126 -11.00 18.90 -8.31
CA LYS A 126 -9.58 18.97 -8.68
C LYS A 126 -8.65 18.29 -7.66
N LEU A 127 -9.12 18.09 -6.43
CA LEU A 127 -8.35 17.38 -5.40
C LEU A 127 -8.25 15.90 -5.76
N PRO A 128 -7.04 15.31 -5.69
CA PRO A 128 -6.91 13.86 -5.79
C PRO A 128 -7.70 13.18 -4.66
N SER A 129 -8.41 12.10 -4.96
CA SER A 129 -9.17 11.32 -3.96
C SER A 129 -8.34 10.89 -2.73
N ASN A 130 -7.01 10.79 -2.87
CA ASN A 130 -6.08 10.46 -1.77
C ASN A 130 -5.52 11.68 -1.02
N TRP A 131 -6.02 12.90 -1.27
CA TRP A 131 -5.48 14.13 -0.70
C TRP A 131 -5.61 14.18 0.83
N GLU A 132 -6.76 13.80 1.36
CA GLU A 132 -7.02 13.79 2.81
C GLU A 132 -6.12 12.79 3.53
N ALA A 133 -5.97 11.58 2.97
CA ALA A 133 -5.04 10.58 3.50
C ALA A 133 -3.57 11.07 3.47
N LYS A 134 -3.19 11.82 2.43
CA LYS A 134 -1.85 12.42 2.33
C LYS A 134 -1.65 13.55 3.34
N LYS A 135 -2.66 14.39 3.55
CA LYS A 135 -2.64 15.46 4.56
C LYS A 135 -2.54 14.86 5.97
N ALA A 136 -3.39 13.90 6.31
CA ALA A 136 -3.36 13.21 7.59
C ALA A 136 -2.00 12.52 7.85
N ARG A 137 -1.39 11.93 6.81
CA ARG A 137 -0.04 11.37 6.91
C ARG A 137 1.02 12.42 7.21
N LEU A 138 0.95 13.58 6.54
CA LEU A 138 1.88 14.68 6.74
C LEU A 138 1.73 15.30 8.14
N GLU A 139 0.50 15.48 8.61
CA GLU A 139 0.20 15.95 9.98
C GLU A 139 0.71 14.96 11.02
N TRP A 140 0.54 13.65 10.78
CA TRP A 140 1.08 12.62 11.66
C TRP A 140 2.62 12.63 11.72
N GLU A 141 3.30 12.82 10.58
CA GLU A 141 4.76 12.90 10.51
C GLU A 141 5.30 14.15 11.23
N LEU A 142 4.65 15.31 11.04
CA LEU A 142 4.97 16.53 11.78
C LEU A 142 4.83 16.33 13.29
N ASN A 143 3.73 15.71 13.74
CA ASN A 143 3.49 15.44 15.16
C ASN A 143 4.52 14.44 15.73
N GLU A 144 4.89 13.38 15.00
CA GLU A 144 5.98 12.49 15.44
C GLU A 144 7.32 13.24 15.58
N ASP A 145 7.64 14.14 14.66
CA ASP A 145 8.88 14.91 14.69
C ASP A 145 8.89 15.99 15.79
N GLU A 146 7.75 16.63 16.05
CA GLU A 146 7.57 17.51 17.21
C GLU A 146 7.79 16.75 18.52
N LYS A 147 7.16 15.59 18.70
CA LYS A 147 7.36 14.74 19.88
C LYS A 147 8.81 14.28 20.04
N LYS A 148 9.51 13.93 18.96
CA LYS A 148 10.94 13.60 19.01
C LYS A 148 11.77 14.79 19.49
N LYS A 149 11.48 16.00 19.00
CA LYS A 149 12.17 17.24 19.42
C LYS A 149 11.91 17.55 20.88
N GLU A 150 10.67 17.41 21.35
CA GLU A 150 10.31 17.60 22.76
C GLU A 150 11.01 16.59 23.68
N CYS A 151 11.03 15.30 23.30
CA CYS A 151 11.75 14.27 24.05
C CYS A 151 13.25 14.54 24.08
N ALA A 152 13.85 14.94 22.94
CA ALA A 152 15.25 15.32 22.86
C ALA A 152 15.58 16.55 23.72
N ALA A 153 14.70 17.56 23.75
CA ALA A 153 14.84 18.74 24.62
C ALA A 153 14.73 18.39 26.11
N ARG A 154 13.93 17.38 26.46
CA ARG A 154 13.81 16.83 27.82
C ARG A 154 14.96 15.88 28.18
N GLY A 155 15.75 15.44 27.21
CA GLY A 155 16.83 14.45 27.39
C GLY A 155 16.36 13.00 27.49
N GLU A 156 15.13 12.71 27.04
CA GLU A 156 14.52 11.37 27.07
C GLU A 156 14.63 10.67 25.70
N ASP A 157 14.76 9.34 25.71
CA ASP A 157 14.68 8.54 24.48
C ASP A 157 13.22 8.42 23.99
N TYR A 158 12.95 8.93 22.79
CA TYR A 158 11.65 8.90 22.13
C TYR A 158 11.05 7.48 22.05
N HIS A 159 11.88 6.46 21.82
CA HIS A 159 11.40 5.08 21.73
C HIS A 159 10.83 4.58 23.06
N ARG A 160 11.43 4.98 24.18
CA ARG A 160 10.98 4.60 25.52
C ARG A 160 9.67 5.30 25.88
N VAL A 161 9.55 6.60 25.61
CA VAL A 161 8.30 7.36 25.82
C VAL A 161 7.16 6.77 24.98
N LYS A 162 7.43 6.49 23.71
CA LYS A 162 6.44 5.86 22.81
C LYS A 162 5.99 4.48 23.29
N LEU A 163 6.86 3.69 23.91
CA LEU A 163 6.49 2.38 24.48
C LEU A 163 5.60 2.51 25.72
N LEU A 164 5.74 3.57 26.51
CA LEU A 164 4.91 3.85 27.69
C LEU A 164 3.46 4.21 27.30
N ASP A 165 3.29 4.91 26.18
CA ASP A 165 1.97 5.28 25.67
C ASP A 165 1.19 4.10 25.07
N ILE A 166 1.85 2.97 24.80
CA ILE A 166 1.19 1.79 24.22
C ILE A 166 0.47 1.02 25.34
N THR A 167 -0.86 0.96 25.24
CA THR A 167 -1.69 0.17 26.15
C THR A 167 -1.44 -1.33 25.98
N ALA A 168 -1.66 -2.11 27.05
CA ALA A 168 -1.51 -3.56 27.02
C ALA A 168 -2.40 -4.22 25.93
N ASP A 169 -3.60 -3.69 25.71
CA ASP A 169 -4.52 -4.17 24.65
C ASP A 169 -4.00 -3.87 23.25
N ASP A 170 -3.39 -2.70 23.04
CA ASP A 170 -2.78 -2.35 21.76
C ASP A 170 -1.56 -3.22 21.48
N ALA A 171 -0.70 -3.44 22.48
CA ALA A 171 0.41 -4.38 22.37
C ALA A 171 -0.07 -5.79 22.00
N ALA A 172 -1.12 -6.31 22.66
CA ALA A 172 -1.69 -7.61 22.35
C ALA A 172 -2.30 -7.68 20.94
N ARG A 173 -2.99 -6.62 20.49
CA ARG A 173 -3.48 -6.50 19.10
C ARG A 173 -2.34 -6.50 18.10
N TRP A 174 -1.24 -5.80 18.39
CA TRP A 174 -0.04 -5.79 17.55
C TRP A 174 0.62 -7.16 17.48
N GLU A 175 0.74 -7.88 18.61
CA GLU A 175 1.27 -9.25 18.65
C GLU A 175 0.40 -10.23 17.85
N ARG A 176 -0.93 -10.13 17.92
CA ARG A 176 -1.83 -10.96 17.09
C ARG A 176 -1.67 -10.69 15.58
N LYS A 177 -1.42 -9.43 15.22
CA LYS A 177 -1.15 -9.02 13.83
C LYS A 177 0.24 -9.41 13.34
N LYS A 178 1.20 -9.69 14.25
CA LYS A 178 2.52 -10.16 13.85
C LYS A 178 2.41 -11.54 13.21
N LYS A 179 2.97 -11.67 12.01
CA LYS A 179 3.08 -12.96 11.33
C LYS A 179 4.04 -13.85 12.10
N LYS A 180 3.59 -15.04 12.47
CA LYS A 180 4.45 -16.08 13.06
C LYS A 180 5.60 -16.37 12.08
N LYS A 181 6.84 -16.15 12.53
CA LYS A 181 8.05 -16.44 11.75
C LYS A 181 8.54 -17.85 12.09
N ASN A 182 8.85 -18.64 11.09
CA ASN A 182 9.49 -19.94 11.25
C ASN A 182 10.77 -19.99 10.41
N PRO A 183 11.87 -19.35 10.86
CA PRO A 183 13.14 -19.40 10.14
C PRO A 183 13.68 -20.84 10.11
N ASP A 184 14.49 -21.15 9.11
CA ASP A 184 15.21 -22.43 9.05
C ASP A 184 16.52 -22.28 9.82
N THR A 185 16.70 -23.09 10.87
CA THR A 185 17.87 -23.06 11.75
C THR A 185 19.03 -23.91 11.20
N GLY A 186 18.83 -24.59 10.06
CA GLY A 186 19.81 -25.47 9.45
C GLY A 186 19.49 -26.95 9.65
N PHE A 187 20.21 -27.80 8.92
CA PHE A 187 20.01 -29.25 8.96
C PHE A 187 20.69 -29.84 10.21
N ALA A 188 19.89 -30.23 11.20
CA ALA A 188 20.35 -30.93 12.41
C ALA A 188 20.30 -32.47 12.26
N GLY A 189 19.24 -32.99 11.63
CA GLY A 189 19.07 -34.43 11.40
C GLY A 189 17.80 -34.73 10.60
N TYR A 190 17.68 -35.96 10.11
CA TYR A 190 16.55 -36.36 9.27
C TYR A 190 15.21 -36.37 10.01
N ALA A 191 15.21 -36.77 11.29
CA ALA A 191 13.99 -36.81 12.11
C ALA A 191 13.42 -35.40 12.33
N GLU A 192 14.25 -34.42 12.67
CA GLU A 192 13.82 -33.03 12.88
C GLU A 192 13.33 -32.38 11.57
N ALA A 193 14.02 -32.63 10.46
CA ALA A 193 13.57 -32.17 9.15
C ALA A 193 12.21 -32.77 8.76
N GLN A 194 12.01 -34.06 9.03
CA GLN A 194 10.73 -34.74 8.81
C GLN A 194 9.63 -34.19 9.71
N PHE A 195 9.92 -33.94 10.99
CA PHE A 195 8.97 -33.37 11.94
C PHE A 195 8.52 -31.96 11.50
N ARG A 196 9.46 -31.12 11.08
CA ARG A 196 9.16 -29.79 10.52
C ARG A 196 8.31 -29.87 9.26
N GLN A 197 8.60 -30.83 8.37
CA GLN A 197 7.76 -31.10 7.19
C GLN A 197 6.35 -31.53 7.61
N TYR A 198 6.24 -32.47 8.54
CA TYR A 198 4.98 -33.00 9.04
C TYR A 198 4.12 -31.88 9.62
N GLN A 199 4.65 -31.08 10.55
CA GLN A 199 3.94 -29.93 11.12
C GLN A 199 3.43 -28.95 10.05
N ARG A 200 4.20 -28.74 8.98
CA ARG A 200 3.77 -27.88 7.85
C ARG A 200 2.62 -28.52 7.07
N LEU A 201 2.69 -29.82 6.80
CA LEU A 201 1.63 -30.55 6.08
C LEU A 201 0.35 -30.61 6.91
N THR A 202 0.43 -30.96 8.20
CA THR A 202 -0.72 -30.99 9.10
C THR A 202 -1.42 -29.64 9.22
N LYS A 203 -0.67 -28.53 9.18
CA LYS A 203 -1.26 -27.17 9.15
C LYS A 203 -1.93 -26.80 7.83
N GLN A 204 -1.55 -27.45 6.73
CA GLN A 204 -2.06 -27.17 5.39
C GLN A 204 -3.34 -27.98 5.09
N ILE A 205 -3.48 -29.16 5.69
CA ILE A 205 -4.66 -30.01 5.53
C ILE A 205 -5.89 -29.29 6.10
N ARG A 206 -6.95 -29.22 5.31
CA ARG A 206 -8.26 -28.70 5.70
C ARG A 206 -9.27 -29.84 5.69
N PRO A 207 -9.67 -30.37 6.86
CA PRO A 207 -10.67 -31.43 6.94
C PRO A 207 -12.04 -30.96 6.42
N ASP A 208 -12.76 -31.86 5.76
CA ASP A 208 -14.16 -31.65 5.40
C ASP A 208 -15.06 -32.21 6.51
N MET A 209 -15.75 -31.30 7.20
CA MET A 209 -16.60 -31.66 8.34
C MET A 209 -17.86 -32.41 7.91
N GLN A 210 -18.41 -32.13 6.72
CA GLN A 210 -19.64 -32.78 6.26
C GLN A 210 -19.38 -34.26 5.97
N ASN A 211 -18.28 -34.55 5.28
CA ASN A 211 -17.87 -35.93 5.02
C ASN A 211 -17.51 -36.67 6.32
N TYR A 212 -16.91 -35.98 7.29
CA TYR A 212 -16.60 -36.54 8.60
C TYR A 212 -17.88 -36.93 9.38
N GLU A 213 -18.89 -36.05 9.39
CA GLU A 213 -20.17 -36.33 10.06
C GLU A 213 -20.91 -37.51 9.42
N LYS A 214 -20.94 -37.59 8.08
CA LYS A 214 -21.52 -38.74 7.37
C LYS A 214 -20.83 -40.05 7.74
N GLN A 215 -19.49 -40.07 7.72
CA GLN A 215 -18.72 -41.26 8.11
C GLN A 215 -18.94 -41.62 9.59
N ARG A 216 -19.12 -40.63 10.46
CA ARG A 216 -19.44 -40.86 11.87
C ARG A 216 -20.82 -41.50 12.06
N GLU A 217 -21.83 -41.07 11.32
CA GLU A 217 -23.17 -41.67 11.36
C GLU A 217 -23.17 -43.10 10.79
N GLU A 218 -22.45 -43.34 9.68
CA GLU A 218 -22.33 -44.66 9.05
C GLU A 218 -21.59 -45.68 9.93
N CYS A 219 -20.49 -45.26 10.58
CA CYS A 219 -19.70 -46.13 11.44
C CYS A 219 -20.24 -46.22 12.88
N GLY A 220 -21.07 -45.28 13.34
CA GLY A 220 -21.66 -45.32 14.69
C GLY A 220 -20.61 -45.45 15.81
N GLU A 221 -20.78 -46.46 16.67
CA GLU A 221 -19.87 -46.74 17.80
C GLU A 221 -18.47 -47.19 17.36
N ASP A 222 -18.39 -47.80 16.18
CA ASP A 222 -17.17 -48.31 15.57
C ASP A 222 -16.28 -47.17 15.01
N PHE A 223 -16.79 -45.93 14.97
CA PHE A 223 -16.06 -44.75 14.50
C PHE A 223 -14.85 -44.38 15.38
N HIS A 224 -14.83 -44.82 16.64
CA HIS A 224 -13.72 -44.59 17.58
C HIS A 224 -12.98 -45.90 17.88
N PRO A 225 -12.19 -46.44 16.91
CA PRO A 225 -11.53 -47.73 17.07
C PRO A 225 -10.40 -47.66 18.10
N THR A 226 -10.27 -48.72 18.89
CA THR A 226 -9.07 -49.00 19.70
C THR A 226 -8.07 -49.82 18.88
N SER A 227 -6.84 -50.00 19.38
CA SER A 227 -5.77 -50.73 18.66
C SER A 227 -6.14 -52.15 18.23
N ASN A 228 -7.12 -52.77 18.91
CA ASN A 228 -7.56 -54.15 18.69
C ASN A 228 -8.92 -54.22 17.96
N SER A 229 -9.41 -53.11 17.40
CA SER A 229 -10.67 -53.09 16.66
C SER A 229 -10.54 -53.76 15.28
N LEU A 230 -11.59 -54.48 14.84
CA LEU A 230 -11.60 -55.32 13.64
C LEU A 230 -11.83 -54.54 12.32
N ILE A 231 -12.12 -53.25 12.40
CA ILE A 231 -12.56 -52.41 11.26
C ILE A 231 -11.44 -52.11 10.26
N HIS A 232 -10.19 -52.43 10.60
CA HIS A 232 -9.04 -52.16 9.76
C HIS A 232 -9.01 -53.07 8.51
N GLY A 233 -9.07 -52.47 7.32
CA GLY A 233 -8.87 -53.14 6.03
C GLY A 233 -10.10 -53.20 5.12
N THR A 234 -11.27 -52.76 5.58
CA THR A 234 -12.51 -52.72 4.78
C THR A 234 -12.75 -51.38 4.07
N HIS A 235 -12.04 -50.33 4.46
CA HIS A 235 -12.23 -48.98 3.92
C HIS A 235 -11.71 -48.86 2.49
N VAL A 236 -12.63 -48.63 1.55
CA VAL A 236 -12.32 -48.27 0.16
C VAL A 236 -12.54 -46.76 0.00
N PRO A 237 -11.48 -45.95 -0.19
CA PRO A 237 -11.63 -44.52 -0.35
C PRO A 237 -12.36 -44.16 -1.64
N SER A 238 -13.07 -43.03 -1.63
CA SER A 238 -13.63 -42.45 -2.85
C SER A 238 -12.54 -42.00 -3.82
N GLN A 239 -12.84 -41.99 -5.12
CA GLN A 239 -11.90 -41.54 -6.15
C GLN A 239 -11.43 -40.10 -5.89
N GLU A 240 -12.32 -39.21 -5.47
CA GLU A 240 -11.98 -37.82 -5.13
C GLU A 240 -11.01 -37.73 -3.93
N GLY A 241 -11.12 -38.64 -2.96
CA GLY A 241 -10.17 -38.74 -1.86
C GLY A 241 -8.77 -39.14 -2.32
N ILE A 242 -8.70 -40.09 -3.25
CA ILE A 242 -7.45 -40.54 -3.87
C ILE A 242 -6.82 -39.39 -4.67
N ASP A 243 -7.60 -38.70 -5.49
CA ASP A 243 -7.09 -37.61 -6.35
C ASP A 243 -6.51 -36.46 -5.51
N ARG A 244 -7.17 -36.08 -4.40
CA ARG A 244 -6.63 -35.09 -3.45
C ARG A 244 -5.32 -35.53 -2.82
N MET A 245 -5.20 -36.80 -2.44
CA MET A 245 -3.96 -37.35 -1.89
C MET A 245 -2.84 -37.33 -2.94
N VAL A 246 -3.12 -37.71 -4.18
CA VAL A 246 -2.14 -37.67 -5.28
C VAL A 246 -1.63 -36.25 -5.50
N GLU A 247 -2.53 -35.26 -5.59
CA GLU A 247 -2.16 -33.86 -5.75
C GLU A 247 -1.25 -33.36 -4.61
N ASP A 248 -1.53 -33.76 -3.37
CA ASP A 248 -0.70 -33.40 -2.22
C ASP A 248 0.66 -34.10 -2.22
N VAL A 249 0.77 -35.32 -2.74
CA VAL A 249 2.05 -36.02 -2.92
C VAL A 249 2.88 -35.35 -4.03
N GLU A 250 2.27 -34.99 -5.14
CA GLU A 250 2.94 -34.26 -6.22
C GLU A 250 3.48 -32.91 -5.74
N LYS A 251 2.67 -32.15 -4.99
CA LYS A 251 3.11 -30.90 -4.34
C LYS A 251 4.30 -31.12 -3.39
N GLN A 252 4.34 -32.25 -2.68
CA GLN A 252 5.47 -32.60 -1.83
C GLN A 252 6.73 -32.91 -2.63
N ILE A 253 6.61 -33.66 -3.72
CA ILE A 253 7.71 -33.98 -4.64
C ILE A 253 8.28 -32.70 -5.26
N GLU A 254 7.42 -31.79 -5.72
CA GLU A 254 7.86 -30.50 -6.26
C GLU A 254 8.63 -29.65 -5.23
N LYS A 255 8.13 -29.58 -3.99
CA LYS A 255 8.83 -28.87 -2.91
C LYS A 255 10.18 -29.50 -2.62
N ARG A 256 10.28 -30.83 -2.63
CA ARG A 256 11.54 -31.58 -2.45
C ARG A 256 12.52 -31.30 -3.59
N ALA A 257 12.06 -31.28 -4.83
CA ALA A 257 12.90 -30.95 -5.99
C ALA A 257 13.52 -29.55 -5.91
N LYS A 258 12.79 -28.59 -5.31
CA LYS A 258 13.22 -27.20 -5.12
C LYS A 258 14.12 -26.97 -3.89
N TYR A 259 14.46 -28.02 -3.12
CA TYR A 259 15.27 -27.91 -1.90
C TYR A 259 16.67 -27.33 -2.17
N SER A 260 17.34 -27.79 -3.23
CA SER A 260 18.64 -27.26 -3.65
C SER A 260 18.45 -26.25 -4.78
N ARG A 261 18.58 -24.95 -4.46
CA ARG A 261 18.45 -23.86 -5.43
C ARG A 261 19.78 -23.65 -6.16
N ARG A 262 19.73 -23.56 -7.50
CA ARG A 262 20.89 -23.17 -8.31
C ARG A 262 21.26 -21.71 -8.03
N ARG A 263 22.54 -21.46 -7.77
CA ARG A 263 23.11 -20.10 -7.67
C ARG A 263 23.37 -19.58 -9.08
N ALA A 264 23.19 -18.28 -9.31
CA ALA A 264 23.50 -17.64 -10.59
C ALA A 264 24.99 -17.84 -10.91
N TYR A 265 25.28 -18.12 -12.18
CA TYR A 265 26.65 -18.16 -12.67
C TYR A 265 27.12 -16.72 -12.91
N ASN A 266 28.30 -16.39 -12.41
CA ASN A 266 28.98 -15.13 -12.71
C ASN A 266 30.08 -15.45 -13.72
N ASP A 267 29.99 -14.86 -14.92
CA ASP A 267 30.95 -15.03 -16.01
C ASP A 267 32.23 -14.21 -15.81
N ASP A 268 32.16 -13.13 -15.03
CA ASP A 268 33.32 -12.30 -14.68
C ASP A 268 34.23 -12.91 -13.58
N ALA A 269 33.85 -14.05 -13.00
CA ALA A 269 34.65 -14.68 -11.95
C ALA A 269 35.82 -15.48 -12.54
N ASP A 270 37.01 -15.36 -11.93
CA ASP A 270 38.18 -16.13 -12.32
C ASP A 270 37.89 -17.64 -12.30
N ILE A 271 38.11 -18.28 -13.45
CA ILE A 271 37.77 -19.68 -13.66
C ILE A 271 38.95 -20.55 -13.21
N ASP A 272 38.82 -21.18 -12.04
CA ASP A 272 39.82 -22.08 -11.45
C ASP A 272 39.66 -23.56 -11.87
N TYR A 273 38.80 -23.84 -12.86
CA TYR A 273 38.41 -25.20 -13.24
C TYR A 273 38.31 -25.41 -14.76
N ILE A 274 38.56 -26.65 -15.18
CA ILE A 274 38.46 -27.06 -16.59
C ILE A 274 37.08 -27.68 -16.90
N ASN A 275 36.46 -28.39 -15.94
CA ASN A 275 35.17 -29.08 -16.13
C ASN A 275 34.19 -28.82 -14.96
N GLU A 276 32.89 -29.09 -15.16
CA GLU A 276 31.85 -28.81 -14.15
C GLU A 276 32.05 -29.64 -12.85
N ARG A 277 32.57 -30.87 -12.97
CA ARG A 277 32.84 -31.73 -11.81
C ARG A 277 33.96 -31.13 -10.94
N ASN A 278 35.00 -30.60 -11.58
CA ASN A 278 36.10 -29.90 -10.95
C ASN A 278 35.60 -28.60 -10.30
N ALA A 279 34.75 -27.82 -10.98
CA ALA A 279 34.11 -26.64 -10.39
C ALA A 279 33.35 -26.95 -9.09
N LYS A 280 32.62 -28.07 -9.04
CA LYS A 280 31.91 -28.52 -7.84
C LYS A 280 32.87 -28.98 -6.74
N PHE A 281 33.99 -29.59 -7.11
CA PHE A 281 35.04 -29.99 -6.19
C PHE A 281 35.76 -28.77 -5.59
N ASN A 282 36.20 -27.81 -6.41
CA ASN A 282 36.79 -26.55 -5.94
C ASN A 282 35.83 -25.80 -5.02
N LYS A 283 34.54 -25.70 -5.39
CA LYS A 283 33.50 -25.14 -4.51
C LYS A 283 33.31 -25.91 -3.20
N LYS A 284 33.60 -27.21 -3.16
CA LYS A 284 33.58 -28.01 -1.93
C LYS A 284 34.83 -27.68 -1.10
N ALA A 285 36.01 -27.68 -1.72
CA ALA A 285 37.27 -27.32 -1.07
C ALA A 285 37.20 -25.92 -0.44
N GLU A 286 36.69 -24.92 -1.17
CA GLU A 286 36.55 -23.54 -0.70
C GLU A 286 35.67 -23.44 0.57
N ARG A 287 34.61 -24.24 0.68
CA ARG A 287 33.74 -24.23 1.88
C ARG A 287 34.45 -24.70 3.15
N PHE A 288 35.37 -25.66 3.03
CA PHE A 288 36.08 -26.24 4.16
C PHE A 288 37.39 -25.50 4.44
N TYR A 289 38.18 -25.25 3.40
CA TYR A 289 39.54 -24.72 3.50
C TYR A 289 39.64 -23.22 3.28
N GLY A 290 38.70 -22.58 2.58
CA GLY A 290 38.78 -21.16 2.22
C GLY A 290 38.92 -20.24 3.44
N LYS A 291 38.34 -20.63 4.59
CA LYS A 291 38.53 -19.91 5.87
C LYS A 291 39.99 -19.93 6.35
N TYR A 292 40.69 -21.04 6.13
CA TYR A 292 42.06 -21.25 6.61
C TYR A 292 43.11 -20.82 5.58
N THR A 293 42.78 -20.88 4.28
CA THR A 293 43.70 -20.54 3.17
C THR A 293 43.52 -19.11 2.65
N ALA A 294 42.75 -18.27 3.36
CA ALA A 294 42.46 -16.89 2.94
C ALA A 294 43.72 -16.04 2.78
N GLU A 295 44.70 -16.19 3.69
CA GLU A 295 45.98 -15.47 3.63
C GLU A 295 46.80 -15.88 2.39
N ILE A 296 46.93 -17.18 2.14
CA ILE A 296 47.63 -17.70 0.95
C ILE A 296 46.99 -17.17 -0.33
N LYS A 297 45.66 -17.14 -0.38
CA LYS A 297 44.91 -16.61 -1.53
C LYS A 297 45.21 -15.12 -1.75
N GLN A 298 45.21 -14.31 -0.69
CA GLN A 298 45.58 -12.90 -0.81
C GLN A 298 47.03 -12.70 -1.26
N ASN A 299 47.96 -13.54 -0.79
CA ASN A 299 49.36 -13.45 -1.22
C ASN A 299 49.51 -13.79 -2.71
N LEU A 300 48.75 -14.76 -3.23
CA LEU A 300 48.69 -15.06 -4.66
C LEU A 300 48.13 -13.89 -5.47
N GLU A 301 47.05 -13.27 -5.00
CA GLU A 301 46.44 -12.08 -5.63
C GLU A 301 47.38 -10.85 -5.59
N ARG A 302 48.27 -10.77 -4.59
CA ARG A 302 49.32 -9.72 -4.46
C ARG A 302 50.60 -10.03 -5.23
N GLY A 303 50.67 -11.13 -5.99
CA GLY A 303 51.84 -11.50 -6.78
C GLY A 303 52.93 -12.21 -5.99
N THR A 304 52.56 -13.01 -4.99
CA THR A 304 53.46 -13.84 -4.15
C THR A 304 54.52 -13.07 -3.35
N ALA A 305 54.40 -11.75 -3.27
CA ALA A 305 55.18 -10.94 -2.35
C ALA A 305 54.67 -11.21 -0.92
N VAL A 306 55.56 -11.68 -0.06
CA VAL A 306 55.34 -11.77 1.41
C VAL A 306 55.35 -10.36 1.99
#